data_AF-A0A4Z0PI37-F1
#
_entry.id   AF-A0A4Z0PI37-F1
#
_cell.length_a   1.000
_cell.length_b   1.000
_cell.length_c   1.000
_cell.angle_alpha   90.00
_cell.angle_beta   90.00
_cell.angle_gamma   90.00
#
_symmetry.space_group_name_H-M   'P 1'
#
loop_
_entity.id
_entity.type
_entity.pdbx_description
1 polymer ?
#
loop_
_entity_poly.entity_id
_entity_poly.type
_entity_poly.pdbx_seq_one_letter_code
_entity_poly.pdbx_strand_id
1 'polypeptide(L)'
;MAKSALFSVRNNEPCPQCGAELVIRSGKRGPFLGCSRYPECDYVRPLKSQADGHIVKILEGQLCPECGAVLVLRQGRFGMFIGCSQYPQCEHTVVIDKPDETAIACPGCQEGQV
;
A
#
# COMPACT_ATOMS: atom_id res chain seq x y z
N MET A 1 -17.28 -15.68 33.76
CA MET A 1 -16.41 -14.69 33.10
C MET A 1 -16.33 -15.03 31.61
N ALA A 2 -17.26 -14.53 30.81
CA ALA A 2 -17.26 -14.73 29.35
C ALA A 2 -16.90 -13.38 28.71
N LYS A 3 -15.60 -13.12 28.57
CA LYS A 3 -15.11 -11.94 27.86
C LYS A 3 -15.20 -12.27 26.38
N SER A 4 -16.41 -12.15 25.83
CA SER A 4 -16.70 -12.25 24.41
C SER A 4 -15.82 -11.24 23.68
N ALA A 5 -14.69 -11.72 23.14
CA ALA A 5 -13.85 -10.96 22.26
C ALA A 5 -14.61 -10.75 20.94
N LEU A 6 -15.39 -9.66 20.91
CA LEU A 6 -15.99 -9.04 19.74
C LEU A 6 -14.87 -8.53 18.81
N PHE A 7 -14.15 -9.45 18.17
CA PHE A 7 -13.24 -9.17 17.05
C PHE A 7 -13.49 -10.12 15.88
N SER A 8 -14.71 -10.65 15.75
CA SER A 8 -15.15 -11.21 14.46
C SER A 8 -15.66 -10.06 13.60
N VAL A 9 -14.74 -9.26 13.04
CA VAL A 9 -15.04 -8.55 11.80
C VAL A 9 -15.19 -9.65 10.75
N ARG A 10 -16.43 -10.15 10.62
CA ARG A 10 -16.80 -11.07 9.54
C ARG A 10 -16.79 -10.23 8.26
N ASN A 11 -15.63 -10.10 7.62
CA ASN A 11 -15.61 -9.88 6.19
C ASN A 11 -16.20 -11.16 5.60
N ASN A 12 -17.50 -11.11 5.32
CA ASN A 12 -18.33 -12.25 4.92
C ASN A 12 -18.04 -12.65 3.47
N GLU A 13 -16.75 -12.77 3.13
CA GLU A 13 -16.27 -13.14 1.81
C GLU A 13 -16.01 -14.64 1.81
N PRO A 14 -16.72 -15.41 0.97
CA PRO A 14 -16.51 -16.84 0.87
C PRO A 14 -15.14 -17.12 0.26
N CYS A 15 -14.51 -18.20 0.72
CA CYS A 15 -13.26 -18.70 0.15
C CYS A 15 -13.49 -19.12 -1.31
N PRO A 16 -12.66 -18.66 -2.27
CA PRO A 16 -12.82 -19.03 -3.68
C PRO A 16 -12.54 -20.52 -3.97
N GLN A 17 -11.89 -21.22 -3.04
CA GLN A 17 -11.46 -22.60 -3.23
C GLN A 17 -12.46 -23.64 -2.67
N CYS A 18 -13.22 -23.28 -1.63
CA CYS A 18 -14.16 -24.21 -0.97
C CYS A 18 -15.50 -23.61 -0.55
N GLY A 19 -15.71 -22.30 -0.74
CA GLY A 19 -16.94 -21.60 -0.35
C GLY A 19 -17.11 -21.33 1.15
N ALA A 20 -16.23 -21.86 2.02
CA ALA A 20 -16.30 -21.63 3.46
C ALA A 20 -15.88 -20.19 3.83
N GLU A 21 -16.31 -19.72 5.00
CA GLU A 21 -16.00 -18.35 5.47
C GLU A 21 -14.49 -18.13 5.64
N LEU A 22 -14.01 -16.95 5.25
CA LEU A 22 -12.66 -16.49 5.52
C LEU A 22 -12.60 -15.79 6.89
N VAL A 23 -11.64 -16.18 7.72
CA VAL A 23 -11.45 -15.66 9.07
C VAL A 23 -10.11 -14.92 9.20
N ILE A 24 -10.10 -13.82 9.96
CA ILE A 24 -8.88 -13.06 10.23
C ILE A 24 -8.03 -13.84 11.25
N ARG A 25 -6.80 -14.22 10.86
CA ARG A 25 -5.79 -14.86 11.70
C ARG A 25 -4.55 -13.99 11.75
N SER A 26 -3.82 -14.03 12.86
CA SER A 26 -2.55 -13.30 13.02
C SER A 26 -1.38 -14.23 12.72
N GLY A 27 -0.47 -13.81 11.83
CA GLY A 27 0.75 -14.55 11.49
C GLY A 27 2.02 -13.71 11.71
N LYS A 28 3.19 -14.29 11.42
CA LYS A 28 4.49 -13.61 11.56
C LYS A 28 4.61 -12.33 10.74
N ARG A 29 3.91 -12.24 9.60
CA ARG A 29 3.94 -11.10 8.65
C ARG A 29 2.76 -10.13 8.84
N GLY A 30 2.00 -10.26 9.93
CA GLY A 30 0.79 -9.49 10.20
C GLY A 30 -0.51 -10.30 10.04
N PRO A 31 -1.67 -9.63 10.17
CA PRO A 31 -2.97 -10.28 10.05
C PRO A 31 -3.28 -10.66 8.60
N PHE A 32 -3.85 -11.85 8.41
CA PHE A 32 -4.23 -12.42 7.12
C PHE A 32 -5.61 -13.08 7.21
N LEU A 33 -6.30 -13.22 6.08
CA LEU A 33 -7.55 -13.95 5.95
C LEU A 33 -7.22 -15.38 5.57
N GLY A 34 -7.57 -16.34 6.42
CA GLY A 34 -7.43 -17.77 6.16
C GLY A 34 -8.79 -18.45 6.09
N CYS A 35 -8.88 -19.55 5.36
CA CYS A 35 -10.08 -20.37 5.36
C CYS A 35 -10.39 -20.93 6.76
N SER A 36 -11.66 -20.88 7.17
CA SER A 36 -12.14 -21.49 8.41
C SER A 36 -11.98 -23.01 8.43
N ARG A 37 -11.89 -23.65 7.25
CA ARG A 37 -11.82 -25.10 7.07
C ARG A 37 -10.40 -25.66 7.03
N TYR A 38 -9.39 -24.88 7.43
CA TYR A 38 -8.02 -25.39 7.59
C TYR A 38 -7.99 -26.56 8.61
N PRO A 39 -7.35 -27.71 8.32
CA PRO A 39 -6.38 -27.98 7.25
C PRO A 39 -6.97 -28.54 5.93
N GLU A 40 -8.30 -28.72 5.82
CA GLU A 40 -8.94 -29.22 4.60
C GLU A 40 -8.87 -28.22 3.43
N CYS A 41 -8.76 -26.93 3.74
CA CYS A 41 -8.50 -25.86 2.78
C CYS A 41 -7.41 -24.93 3.33
N ASP A 42 -6.32 -24.79 2.57
CA ASP A 42 -5.11 -24.04 2.91
C ASP A 42 -5.10 -22.61 2.34
N TYR A 43 -6.22 -22.17 1.75
CA TYR A 43 -6.36 -20.83 1.19
C TYR A 43 -6.09 -19.74 2.23
N VAL A 44 -5.17 -18.85 1.89
CA VAL A 44 -4.81 -17.66 2.67
C VAL A 44 -4.63 -16.45 1.75
N ARG A 45 -5.05 -15.28 2.22
CA ARG A 45 -4.80 -13.99 1.55
C ARG A 45 -4.45 -12.91 2.59
N PRO A 46 -3.62 -11.91 2.27
CA PRO A 46 -3.34 -10.79 3.18
C PRO A 46 -4.60 -9.92 3.37
N LEU A 47 -4.76 -9.29 4.55
CA LEU A 47 -5.91 -8.39 4.82
C LEU A 47 -5.82 -7.06 4.06
N LYS A 48 -4.59 -6.56 3.90
CA LYS A 48 -4.28 -5.35 3.17
C LYS A 48 -3.16 -5.68 2.22
N SER A 49 -3.28 -5.26 0.97
CA SER A 49 -2.14 -5.18 0.07
C SER A 49 -1.15 -4.25 0.75
N GLN A 50 -0.01 -4.77 1.24
CA GLN A 50 0.98 -3.94 1.94
C GLN A 50 1.56 -2.80 1.07
N ALA A 51 1.16 -2.75 -0.20
CA ALA A 51 1.46 -1.71 -1.17
C ALA A 51 0.54 -0.47 -1.08
N ASP A 52 -0.59 -0.54 -0.37
CA ASP A 52 -1.46 0.61 -0.12
C ASP A 52 -0.85 1.53 0.95
N GLY A 53 0.25 2.19 0.60
CA GLY A 53 0.84 3.24 1.42
C GLY A 53 -0.20 4.28 1.79
N HIS A 54 -0.07 4.88 2.98
CA HIS A 54 -1.00 5.92 3.43
C HIS A 54 -0.94 7.10 2.46
N ILE A 55 -2.09 7.51 1.92
CA ILE A 55 -2.19 8.70 1.09
C ILE A 55 -1.93 9.93 1.96
N VAL A 56 -0.79 10.57 1.77
CA VAL A 56 -0.36 11.77 2.50
C VAL A 56 -1.02 13.01 1.89
N LYS A 57 -1.05 13.10 0.55
CA LYS A 57 -1.54 14.27 -0.16
C LYS A 57 -2.07 13.90 -1.55
N ILE A 58 -3.18 14.49 -1.94
CA ILE A 58 -3.70 14.40 -3.31
C ILE A 58 -3.03 15.51 -4.14
N LEU A 59 -2.43 15.16 -5.28
CA LEU A 59 -1.78 16.11 -6.18
C LEU A 59 -2.78 16.54 -7.25
N GLU A 60 -3.71 17.40 -6.86
CA GLU A 60 -4.70 18.01 -7.74
C GLU A 60 -3.98 18.82 -8.83
N GLY A 61 -3.94 18.29 -10.05
CA GLY A 61 -3.22 18.88 -11.20
C GLY A 61 -2.18 17.96 -11.85
N GLN A 62 -1.81 16.86 -11.19
CA GLN A 62 -0.98 15.82 -11.77
C GLN A 62 -1.87 14.62 -12.13
N LEU A 63 -2.07 14.40 -13.42
CA LEU A 63 -2.88 13.30 -13.93
C LEU A 63 -1.98 12.13 -14.31
N CYS A 64 -2.46 10.92 -14.02
CA CYS A 64 -1.80 9.69 -14.41
C CYS A 64 -1.83 9.56 -15.95
N PRO A 65 -0.69 9.32 -16.62
CA PRO A 65 -0.65 9.17 -18.08
C PRO A 65 -1.36 7.91 -18.58
N GLU A 66 -1.57 6.90 -17.72
CA GLU A 66 -2.18 5.62 -18.11
C GLU A 66 -3.71 5.64 -18.00
N CYS A 67 -4.27 6.30 -16.98
CA CYS A 67 -5.71 6.26 -16.72
C CYS A 67 -6.38 7.62 -16.60
N GLY A 68 -5.61 8.72 -16.63
CA GLY A 68 -6.12 10.09 -16.47
C GLY A 68 -6.64 10.42 -15.07
N ALA A 69 -6.50 9.52 -14.10
CA ALA A 69 -6.89 9.77 -12.71
C ALA A 69 -5.86 10.65 -12.00
N VAL A 70 -6.22 11.24 -10.86
CA VAL A 70 -5.29 12.09 -10.11
C VAL A 70 -4.17 11.28 -9.48
N LEU A 71 -2.97 11.86 -9.46
CA LEU A 71 -1.84 11.29 -8.75
C LEU A 71 -1.90 11.68 -7.27
N VAL A 72 -1.45 10.78 -6.41
CA VAL A 72 -1.45 10.95 -4.96
C VAL A 72 -0.07 10.62 -4.39
N LEU A 73 0.38 11.40 -3.42
CA LEU A 73 1.57 11.12 -2.65
C LEU A 73 1.25 10.07 -1.58
N ARG A 74 1.85 8.90 -1.68
CA ARG A 74 1.74 7.80 -0.73
C ARG A 74 3.01 7.64 0.08
N GLN A 75 2.86 7.25 1.34
CA GLN A 75 3.98 6.86 2.20
C GLN A 75 4.08 5.33 2.27
N GLY A 76 5.11 4.79 1.64
CA GLY A 76 5.47 3.37 1.71
C GLY A 76 6.59 3.10 2.72
N ARG A 77 6.97 1.82 2.86
CA ARG A 77 8.07 1.41 3.75
C ARG A 77 9.43 1.99 3.37
N PHE A 78 9.66 2.28 2.08
CA PHE A 78 10.93 2.75 1.54
C PHE A 78 10.99 4.27 1.39
N GLY A 79 9.91 4.98 1.71
CA GLY A 79 9.81 6.42 1.52
C GLY A 79 8.49 6.85 0.91
N MET A 80 8.41 8.13 0.58
CA MET A 80 7.26 8.71 -0.11
C MET A 80 7.40 8.48 -1.61
N PHE A 81 6.30 8.12 -2.26
CA PHE A 81 6.23 7.93 -3.69
C PHE A 81 4.91 8.49 -4.22
N ILE A 82 4.89 8.90 -5.48
CA ILE A 82 3.66 9.33 -6.13
C ILE A 82 3.05 8.10 -6.80
N GLY A 83 1.76 7.85 -6.57
CA GLY A 83 1.04 6.74 -7.20
C GLY A 83 -0.31 7.18 -7.71
N CYS A 84 -0.90 6.41 -8.61
CA CYS A 84 -2.25 6.66 -9.08
C CYS A 84 -3.30 6.52 -7.97
N SER A 85 -4.27 7.45 -7.88
CA SER A 85 -5.40 7.35 -6.95
C SER A 85 -6.21 6.07 -7.15
N GLN A 86 -6.23 5.55 -8.37
CA GLN A 86 -7.01 4.40 -8.81
C GLN A 86 -6.27 3.06 -8.65
N TYR A 87 -5.31 2.97 -7.73
CA TYR A 87 -4.72 1.69 -7.34
C TYR A 87 -5.78 0.85 -6.59
N PRO A 88 -5.93 -0.46 -6.86
CA PRO A 88 -5.07 -1.35 -7.64
C PRO A 88 -5.40 -1.47 -9.14
N GLN A 89 -6.39 -0.72 -9.65
CA GLN A 89 -6.75 -0.77 -11.08
C GLN A 89 -5.69 -0.15 -11.99
N CYS A 90 -4.89 0.79 -11.47
CA CYS A 90 -3.74 1.38 -12.14
C CYS A 90 -2.54 1.37 -11.18
N GLU A 91 -1.49 0.64 -11.55
CA GLU A 91 -0.27 0.44 -10.75
C GLU A 91 0.81 1.50 -11.05
N HIS A 92 0.47 2.55 -11.81
CA HIS A 92 1.38 3.63 -12.14
C HIS A 92 1.94 4.29 -10.87
N THR A 93 3.27 4.29 -10.75
CA THR A 93 4.01 4.91 -9.67
C THR A 93 5.21 5.67 -10.21
N VAL A 94 5.48 6.82 -9.60
CA VAL A 94 6.62 7.67 -9.86
C VAL A 94 7.39 7.82 -8.56
N VAL A 95 8.64 7.40 -8.57
CA VAL A 95 9.54 7.63 -7.44
C VAL A 95 9.91 9.10 -7.45
N ILE A 96 9.77 9.77 -6.31
CA ILE A 96 10.36 11.10 -6.15
C ILE A 96 11.84 10.84 -5.85
N ASP A 97 12.65 10.74 -6.90
CA ASP A 97 14.08 10.92 -6.74
C ASP A 97 14.25 12.34 -6.18
N LYS A 98 14.77 12.44 -4.96
CA LYS A 98 15.18 13.73 -4.42
C LYS A 98 16.15 14.29 -5.47
N PRO A 99 15.90 15.46 -6.06
CA PRO A 99 16.94 16.07 -6.85
C PRO A 99 18.10 16.27 -5.89
N ASP A 100 19.18 15.55 -6.18
CA ASP A 100 20.49 15.81 -5.65
C ASP A 100 20.76 17.31 -5.74
N GLU A 101 21.30 17.82 -4.64
CA GLU A 101 22.11 19.01 -4.58
C GLU A 101 21.41 20.29 -5.06
N THR A 102 21.08 21.13 -4.09
CA THR A 102 21.16 22.58 -4.28
C THR A 102 22.50 22.91 -4.96
N ALA A 103 22.51 23.01 -6.29
CA ALA A 103 23.59 23.58 -7.07
C ALA A 103 23.59 25.09 -6.83
N ILE A 104 23.83 25.49 -5.58
CA ILE A 104 24.20 26.85 -5.24
C ILE A 104 25.66 26.95 -5.68
N ALA A 105 25.87 27.41 -6.91
CA ALA A 105 27.20 27.80 -7.36
C ALA A 105 27.75 28.81 -6.36
N CYS A 106 28.88 28.49 -5.73
CA CYS A 106 29.53 29.35 -4.74
C CYS A 106 29.90 30.69 -5.40
N PRO A 107 29.33 31.84 -4.99
CA PRO A 107 29.56 33.12 -5.65
C PRO A 107 30.99 33.66 -5.48
N GLY A 108 31.89 32.92 -4.80
CA GLY A 108 33.30 33.27 -4.62
C GLY A 108 34.27 32.55 -5.56
N CYS A 109 33.97 31.33 -6.02
CA CYS A 109 34.88 30.52 -6.82
C CYS A 109 34.08 29.74 -7.87
N GLN A 110 34.21 30.12 -9.15
CA GLN A 110 33.44 29.57 -10.27
C GLN A 110 33.84 28.13 -10.71
N GLU A 111 34.54 27.35 -9.88
CA GLU A 111 34.90 25.97 -10.23
C GLU A 111 34.92 25.09 -8.98
N GLY A 112 33.78 24.47 -8.68
CA GLY A 112 33.69 23.47 -7.60
C GLY A 112 32.26 23.00 -7.38
N GLN A 113 31.94 21.79 -7.84
CA GLN A 113 30.76 21.05 -7.38
C GLN A 113 31.14 20.39 -6.05
N VAL A 114 30.32 20.59 -5.01
CA VAL A 114 30.38 19.84 -3.74
C VAL A 114 29.21 18.90 -3.66
#